data_AF-A0AAN7U7T1-F1
#
_entry.id   AF-A0AAN7U7T1-F1
#
_cell.length_a   1.000
_cell.length_b   1.000
_cell.length_c   1.000
_cell.angle_alpha   90.00
_cell.angle_beta   90.00
_cell.angle_gamma   90.00
#
_symmetry.space_group_name_H-M   'P 1'
#
loop_
_entity.id
_entity.type
_entity.pdbx_description
1 polymer ?
#
loop_
_entity_poly.entity_id
_entity_poly.type
_entity_poly.pdbx_seq_one_letter_code
_entity_poly.pdbx_strand_id
1 'polypeptide(L)'
;MDCLGDCMLSGGQKERVDIARALLRNPRLLLLDEATSPLDTESESLVQEALEAATSRRTAIVVAHRLSIIAKADRICVLERGELIETDAYDELVQKQGCIGSF
;
A
#
# COMPACT_ATOMS: atom_id res chain seq x y z
N MET A 1 -31.84 -29.50 1.74
CA MET A 1 -31.27 -29.48 3.09
C MET A 1 -29.88 -30.05 2.90
N ASP A 2 -28.81 -29.25 2.82
CA ASP A 2 -28.39 -28.37 3.90
C ASP A 2 -27.91 -26.99 3.43
N CYS A 3 -28.59 -25.96 3.93
CA CYS A 3 -28.11 -24.59 3.99
C CYS A 3 -27.17 -24.47 5.20
N LEU A 4 -25.87 -24.69 4.99
CA LEU A 4 -24.83 -24.19 5.91
C LEU A 4 -24.11 -23.07 5.15
N GLY A 5 -24.54 -21.84 5.45
CA GLY A 5 -24.04 -20.64 4.80
C GLY A 5 -22.60 -20.39 5.17
N ASP A 6 -21.69 -20.72 4.26
CA ASP A 6 -20.40 -20.05 4.18
C ASP A 6 -20.69 -18.55 4.01
N CYS A 7 -20.37 -17.74 5.02
CA CYS A 7 -20.40 -16.29 4.89
C CYS A 7 -19.38 -15.91 3.81
N MET A 8 -19.86 -15.72 2.58
CA MET A 8 -19.02 -15.31 1.46
C MET A 8 -18.55 -13.88 1.71
N LEU A 9 -17.29 -13.75 2.17
CA LEU A 9 -16.64 -12.45 2.30
C LEU A 9 -16.59 -11.76 0.93
N SER A 10 -16.91 -10.48 0.89
CA SER A 10 -16.67 -9.65 -0.29
C SER A 10 -15.18 -9.58 -0.63
N GLY A 11 -14.82 -9.15 -1.84
CA GLY A 11 -13.42 -9.00 -2.25
C GLY A 11 -12.62 -8.16 -1.24
N GLY A 12 -13.12 -6.96 -0.89
CA GLY A 12 -12.48 -6.09 0.09
C GLY A 12 -12.46 -6.65 1.52
N GLN A 13 -13.41 -7.51 1.89
CA GLN A 13 -13.36 -8.20 3.20
C GLN A 13 -12.28 -9.29 3.23
N LYS A 14 -12.12 -10.07 2.15
CA LYS A 14 -11.05 -11.07 2.04
C LYS A 14 -9.68 -10.41 2.11
N GLU A 15 -9.52 -9.27 1.44
CA GLU A 15 -8.28 -8.52 1.45
C GLU A 15 -7.88 -8.02 2.84
N ARG A 16 -8.82 -7.46 3.60
CA ARG A 16 -8.56 -7.06 4.99
C ARG A 16 -8.10 -8.22 5.86
N VAL A 17 -8.66 -9.41 5.66
CA VAL A 17 -8.23 -10.62 6.38
C VAL A 17 -6.80 -10.99 5.98
N ASP A 18 -6.44 -10.90 4.71
CA ASP A 18 -5.08 -11.21 4.25
C ASP A 18 -4.06 -10.18 4.72
N ILE A 19 -4.39 -8.89 4.71
CA ILE A 19 -3.58 -7.82 5.33
C ILE A 19 -3.39 -8.15 6.82
N ALA A 20 -4.47 -8.40 7.56
CA ALA A 20 -4.38 -8.74 8.98
C ALA A 20 -3.49 -9.97 9.22
N ARG A 21 -3.60 -11.01 8.40
CA ARG A 21 -2.75 -12.22 8.49
C ARG A 21 -1.28 -11.91 8.21
N ALA A 22 -0.99 -11.05 7.24
CA ALA A 22 0.38 -10.60 6.96
C ALA A 22 0.97 -9.83 8.16
N LEU A 23 0.18 -8.95 8.78
CA LEU A 23 0.61 -8.16 9.94
C LEU A 23 0.79 -9.01 11.20
N LEU A 24 -0.10 -9.98 11.45
CA LEU A 24 -0.04 -10.88 12.60
C LEU A 24 1.23 -11.73 12.64
N ARG A 25 1.84 -12.02 11.48
CA ARG A 25 3.12 -12.74 11.40
C ARG A 25 4.31 -11.90 11.86
N ASN A 26 4.12 -10.61 12.11
CA ASN A 26 5.16 -9.65 12.49
C ASN A 26 6.42 -9.75 11.61
N PRO A 27 6.29 -9.65 10.27
CA PRO A 27 7.43 -9.78 9.37
C PRO A 27 8.41 -8.62 9.53
N ARG A 28 9.70 -8.87 9.29
CA ARG A 28 10.73 -7.80 9.23
C ARG A 28 10.64 -6.98 7.95
N LEU A 29 10.21 -7.61 6.87
CA LEU A 29 10.02 -7.02 5.54
C LEU A 29 8.56 -7.20 5.12
N LEU A 30 7.89 -6.10 4.83
CA LEU A 30 6.52 -6.08 4.30
C LEU A 30 6.56 -5.69 2.83
N LEU A 31 5.94 -6.50 1.97
CA LEU A 31 5.73 -6.20 0.55
C LEU A 31 4.25 -6.00 0.33
N LEU A 32 3.85 -4.80 -0.11
CA LEU A 32 2.46 -4.45 -0.36
C LEU A 32 2.32 -4.08 -1.83
N ASP A 33 1.57 -4.90 -2.57
CA ASP A 33 1.27 -4.67 -3.98
C ASP A 33 -0.17 -4.19 -4.10
N GLU A 34 -0.36 -2.89 -4.35
CA GLU A 34 -1.67 -2.25 -4.48
C GLU A 34 -2.70 -2.58 -3.36
N ALA A 35 -2.25 -2.87 -2.14
CA ALA A 35 -3.06 -3.40 -1.02
C ALA A 35 -4.19 -2.47 -0.50
N THR A 36 -4.45 -1.37 -1.19
CA THR A 36 -5.53 -0.42 -0.89
C THR A 36 -6.47 -0.18 -2.08
N SER A 37 -6.19 -0.72 -3.27
CA SER A 37 -6.98 -0.46 -4.49
C SER A 37 -8.41 -1.01 -4.49
N PRO A 38 -8.75 -2.11 -3.79
CA PRO A 38 -10.11 -2.67 -3.79
C PRO A 38 -10.91 -2.35 -2.53
N LEU A 39 -10.50 -1.34 -1.75
CA LEU A 39 -11.21 -0.91 -0.55
C LEU A 39 -12.27 0.15 -0.87
N ASP A 40 -13.45 0.03 -0.25
CA ASP A 40 -14.49 1.05 -0.24
C ASP A 40 -14.03 2.32 0.51
N THR A 41 -14.49 3.49 0.07
CA THR A 41 -14.06 4.81 0.57
C THR A 41 -14.19 4.99 2.08
N GLU A 42 -15.20 4.39 2.71
CA GLU A 42 -15.39 4.45 4.16
C GLU A 42 -14.32 3.66 4.92
N SER A 43 -13.97 2.47 4.41
CA SER A 43 -13.01 1.57 5.03
C SER A 43 -11.55 1.87 4.68
N GLU A 44 -11.32 2.64 3.62
CA GLU A 44 -10.00 2.97 3.12
C GLU A 44 -9.14 3.67 4.18
N SER A 45 -9.70 4.65 4.91
CA SER A 45 -8.99 5.39 5.96
C SER A 45 -8.51 4.50 7.11
N LEU A 46 -9.34 3.54 7.54
CA LEU A 46 -9.01 2.62 8.64
C LEU A 46 -7.88 1.66 8.25
N VAL A 47 -7.93 1.11 7.04
CA VAL A 47 -6.88 0.21 6.56
C VAL A 47 -5.59 1.00 6.31
N GLN A 48 -5.70 2.22 5.79
CA GLN A 48 -4.56 3.11 5.60
C GLN A 48 -3.84 3.41 6.92
N GLU A 49 -4.58 3.75 7.98
CA GLU A 49 -4.01 3.95 9.32
C GLU A 49 -3.33 2.68 9.85
N ALA A 50 -3.96 1.51 9.68
CA ALA A 50 -3.39 0.24 10.10
C ALA A 50 -2.10 -0.11 9.33
N LEU A 51 -2.06 0.16 8.03
CA LEU A 51 -0.87 -0.04 7.19
C LEU A 51 0.24 0.94 7.59
N GLU A 52 -0.07 2.21 7.85
CA GLU A 52 0.90 3.20 8.34
C GLU A 52 1.50 2.79 9.70
N ALA A 53 0.65 2.36 10.64
CA ALA A 53 1.12 1.82 11.91
C ALA A 53 2.00 0.58 11.70
N ALA A 54 1.64 -0.29 10.75
CA ALA A 54 2.40 -1.48 10.44
C ALA A 54 3.77 -1.19 9.78
N THR A 55 3.87 -0.21 8.91
CA THR A 55 5.11 0.15 8.22
C THR A 55 6.06 0.93 9.13
N SER A 56 5.56 1.71 10.09
CA SER A 56 6.37 2.58 10.98
C SER A 56 7.51 1.89 11.76
N ARG A 57 7.47 0.57 11.94
CA ARG A 57 8.49 -0.20 12.69
C ARG A 57 9.17 -1.29 11.86
N ARG A 58 8.98 -1.29 10.54
CA ARG A 58 9.40 -2.39 9.65
C ARG A 58 9.97 -1.82 8.36
N THR A 59 10.79 -2.61 7.68
CA THR A 59 11.10 -2.29 6.29
C THR A 59 9.87 -2.63 5.45
N ALA A 60 9.38 -1.66 4.69
CA ALA A 60 8.23 -1.85 3.82
C ALA A 60 8.58 -1.42 2.39
N ILE A 61 8.18 -2.23 1.42
CA ILE A 61 8.20 -1.87 0.00
C ILE A 61 6.74 -1.88 -0.43
N VAL A 62 6.29 -0.73 -0.93
CA VAL A 62 4.89 -0.52 -1.27
C VAL A 62 4.82 -0.07 -2.73
N VAL A 63 4.06 -0.82 -3.53
CA VAL A 63 3.63 -0.38 -4.86
C VAL A 63 2.36 0.45 -4.65
N ALA A 64 2.43 1.73 -4.98
CA ALA A 64 1.36 2.68 -4.70
C ALA A 64 1.03 3.50 -5.95
N HIS A 65 -0.27 3.67 -6.19
CA HIS A 65 -0.82 4.61 -7.17
C HIS A 65 -1.46 5.85 -6.52
N ARG A 66 -1.43 5.93 -5.18
CA ARG A 66 -2.03 7.02 -4.41
C ARG A 66 -0.95 7.96 -3.89
N LEU A 67 -1.07 9.24 -4.23
CA LEU A 67 -0.14 10.28 -3.79
C LEU A 67 -0.04 10.36 -2.26
N SER A 68 -1.14 10.10 -1.53
CA SER A 68 -1.16 10.09 -0.06
C SER A 68 -0.24 9.05 0.58
N ILE A 69 0.01 7.93 -0.12
CA ILE A 69 0.94 6.87 0.31
C ILE A 69 2.35 7.24 -0.14
N ILE A 70 2.49 7.66 -1.40
CA ILE A 70 3.77 8.02 -2.02
C ILE A 70 4.46 9.14 -1.22
N ALA A 71 3.74 10.21 -0.88
CA ALA A 71 4.28 11.37 -0.17
C ALA A 71 4.74 11.06 1.27
N LYS A 72 4.32 9.94 1.85
CA LYS A 72 4.72 9.51 3.20
C LYS A 72 5.92 8.56 3.19
N ALA A 73 6.40 8.14 2.02
CA ALA A 73 7.51 7.20 1.92
C ALA A 73 8.85 7.88 2.24
N ASP A 74 9.73 7.17 2.95
CA ASP A 74 11.10 7.64 3.23
C ASP A 74 11.92 7.81 1.93
N ARG A 75 11.65 6.97 0.93
CA ARG A 75 12.25 7.01 -0.39
C ARG A 75 11.26 6.46 -1.42
N ILE A 76 11.18 7.12 -2.56
CA ILE A 76 10.33 6.72 -3.67
C ILE A 76 11.22 6.28 -4.82
N CYS A 77 10.88 5.15 -5.45
CA CYS A 77 11.53 4.64 -6.64
C CYS A 77 10.53 4.67 -7.80
N VAL A 78 10.81 5.45 -8.84
CA VAL A 78 9.97 5.52 -10.04
C VAL A 78 10.52 4.57 -11.08
N LEU A 79 9.70 3.61 -11.50
CA LEU A 79 10.03 2.64 -12.53
C LEU A 79 9.28 2.99 -13.82
N GLU A 80 10.00 3.08 -14.93
CA GLU A 80 9.42 3.21 -16.27
C GLU A 80 10.05 2.18 -17.20
N ARG A 81 9.21 1.39 -17.89
CA ARG A 81 9.64 0.34 -18.84
C ARG A 81 10.67 -0.66 -18.27
N GLY A 82 10.60 -0.91 -16.96
CA GLY A 82 11.50 -1.83 -16.26
C GLY A 82 12.83 -1.20 -15.82
N GLU A 83 13.02 0.11 -16.03
CA GLU A 83 14.20 0.85 -15.58
C GLU A 83 13.86 1.80 -14.43
N LEU A 84 14.81 1.99 -13.51
CA LEU A 84 14.71 2.97 -12.43
C LEU A 84 15.08 4.35 -12.97
N ILE A 85 14.08 5.21 -13.14
CA ILE A 85 14.28 6.54 -13.72
C ILE A 85 14.49 7.63 -12.67
N GLU A 86 13.92 7.47 -11.47
CA GLU A 86 14.06 8.43 -10.36
C GLU A 86 14.08 7.71 -9.00
N THR A 87 14.85 8.23 -8.04
CA THR A 87 14.95 7.64 -6.69
C THR A 87 15.38 8.63 -5.62
N ASP A 88 14.45 9.29 -4.94
CA ASP A 88 14.76 10.16 -3.79
C ASP A 88 13.56 10.27 -2.83
N ALA A 89 13.68 11.12 -1.81
CA ALA A 89 12.54 11.52 -0.99
C ALA A 89 11.54 12.36 -1.81
N TYR A 90 10.27 12.38 -1.38
CA TYR A 90 9.19 13.06 -2.11
C TYR A 90 9.52 14.52 -2.45
N ASP A 91 9.94 15.31 -1.47
CA ASP A 91 10.22 16.73 -1.65
C ASP A 91 11.35 16.99 -2.66
N GLU A 92 12.35 16.11 -2.69
CA GLU A 92 13.46 16.21 -3.63
C GLU A 92 13.01 15.87 -5.06
N LEU A 93 12.15 14.86 -5.22
CA LEU A 93 11.61 14.47 -6.53
C LEU A 93 10.69 15.54 -7.12
N VAL A 94 9.85 16.18 -6.30
CA VAL A 94 8.99 17.29 -6.74
C VAL A 94 9.81 18.48 -7.24
N GLN A 95 10.96 18.77 -6.62
CA GLN A 95 11.84 19.86 -7.05
C GLN A 95 12.56 19.59 -8.38
N LYS A 96 12.76 18.31 -8.74
CA LYS A 96 13.48 17.91 -9.95
C LYS A 96 12.70 18.15 -11.26
N GLN A 97 11.44 18.59 -11.20
CA GLN A 97 10.55 18.74 -12.37
C GLN A 97 10.47 17.46 -13.22
N GLY A 98 10.69 16.31 -12.58
CA GLY A 98 10.64 14.98 -13.18
C GLY A 98 9.23 14.38 -13.17
N CYS A 99 9.13 13.06 -13.33
CA CYS A 99 7.85 12.34 -13.40
C CYS A 99 6.97 12.61 -12.18
N ILE A 100 7.52 12.57 -10.96
CA ILE A 100 6.73 12.90 -9.75
C ILE A 100 6.33 14.36 -9.68
N GLY A 101 7.14 15.29 -10.18
CA GLY A 101 6.76 16.71 -10.26
C GLY A 101 5.56 16.98 -11.19
N SER A 102 5.19 15.99 -12.03
CA SER A 102 4.05 16.04 -12.94
C SER A 102 2.84 15.21 -12.52
N PHE A 103 2.92 14.50 -11.38
CA PHE A 103 1.83 13.67 -10.82
C PHE A 103 0.76 14.48 -10.07
#